data_AF-A0A139AAK1-F1
#
_entry.id   AF-A0A139AAK1-F1
#
_cell.length_a   1.000
_cell.length_b   1.000
_cell.length_c   1.000
_cell.angle_alpha   90.00
_cell.angle_beta   90.00
_cell.angle_gamma   90.00
#
_symmetry.space_group_name_H-M   'P 1'
#
loop_
_entity.id
_entity.type
_entity.pdbx_description
1 polymer ?
#
loop_
_entity_poly.entity_id
_entity_poly.type
_entity_poly.pdbx_seq_one_letter_code
_entity_poly.pdbx_strand_id
1 'polypeptide(L)'
;MTRVARKRMHTRVRDTYRMTKTKRRTKDLDQIQDDLKPENLARLLATEPDPELPGQGQFLCVECSKHFINDTALVAHRKTKLHKKRVKDLKVPAYTQKEAESAVGLATDNQQKRRADMVLG
;
A
#
# COMPACT_ATOMS: atom_id res chain seq x y z
N MET A 1 -35.87 33.14 -18.45
CA MET A 1 -34.66 32.98 -17.60
C MET A 1 -33.69 32.06 -18.33
N THR A 2 -32.69 32.62 -19.02
CA THR A 2 -31.68 31.85 -19.77
C THR A 2 -30.55 31.42 -18.82
N ARG A 3 -30.06 30.18 -18.94
CA ARG A 3 -28.91 29.70 -18.16
C ARG A 3 -27.65 30.41 -18.66
N VAL A 4 -27.21 31.45 -17.94
CA VAL A 4 -25.95 32.14 -18.23
C VAL A 4 -24.78 31.24 -17.84
N ALA A 5 -23.85 31.02 -18.77
CA ALA A 5 -22.66 30.20 -18.55
C ALA A 5 -21.75 30.82 -17.47
N ARG A 6 -21.22 29.99 -16.56
CA ARG A 6 -20.27 30.44 -15.54
C ARG A 6 -18.94 30.84 -16.19
N LYS A 7 -18.40 32.01 -15.82
CA LYS A 7 -17.17 32.62 -16.39
C LYS A 7 -15.88 31.79 -16.24
N ARG A 8 -15.87 30.72 -15.43
CA ARG A 8 -14.73 29.81 -15.24
C ARG A 8 -15.20 28.36 -15.31
N MET A 9 -15.24 27.81 -16.53
CA MET A 9 -15.73 26.44 -16.78
C MET A 9 -14.67 25.34 -16.63
N HIS A 10 -13.38 25.69 -16.54
CA HIS A 10 -12.33 24.68 -16.39
C HIS A 10 -12.43 23.98 -15.03
N THR A 11 -12.75 22.69 -15.06
CA THR A 11 -12.71 21.80 -13.89
C THR A 11 -11.27 21.72 -13.39
N ARG A 12 -11.00 22.12 -12.15
CA ARG A 12 -9.65 22.23 -11.58
C ARG A 12 -9.05 20.84 -11.25
N VAL A 13 -8.96 19.95 -12.24
CA VAL A 13 -8.46 18.55 -12.15
C VAL A 13 -6.93 18.48 -11.96
N ARG A 14 -6.28 19.63 -11.74
CA ARG A 14 -4.83 19.73 -11.55
C ARG A 14 -4.36 18.91 -10.34
N ASP A 15 -5.16 18.86 -9.29
CA ASP A 15 -4.75 18.24 -8.03
C ASP A 15 -4.80 16.71 -8.11
N THR A 16 -5.83 16.14 -8.76
CA THR A 16 -5.88 14.69 -9.02
C THR A 16 -4.73 14.26 -9.94
N TYR A 17 -4.48 15.01 -11.03
CA TYR A 17 -3.35 14.74 -11.93
C TYR A 17 -2.00 14.83 -11.22
N ARG A 18 -1.85 15.74 -10.26
CA ARG A 18 -0.62 15.84 -9.45
C ARG A 18 -0.45 14.65 -8.51
N MET A 19 -1.55 14.13 -7.96
CA MET A 19 -1.52 12.97 -7.05
C MET A 19 -1.18 11.66 -7.77
N THR A 20 -1.61 11.49 -9.02
CA THR A 20 -1.35 10.27 -9.80
C THR A 20 0.07 10.19 -10.38
N LYS A 21 0.89 11.23 -10.21
CA LYS A 21 2.28 11.22 -10.71
C LYS A 21 3.12 10.20 -9.94
N THR A 22 3.98 9.49 -10.68
CA THR A 22 4.92 8.49 -10.15
C THR A 22 5.77 9.02 -8.99
N LYS A 23 6.30 10.25 -9.11
CA LYS A 23 7.09 10.90 -8.05
C LYS A 23 6.36 11.18 -6.73
N ARG A 24 5.04 10.97 -6.66
CA ARG A 24 4.21 11.15 -5.46
C ARG A 24 3.43 9.90 -5.11
N ARG A 25 3.72 8.77 -5.76
CA ARG A 25 3.02 7.51 -5.54
C ARG A 25 3.34 6.99 -4.13
N THR A 26 2.31 6.60 -3.41
CA THR A 26 2.43 5.95 -2.10
C THR A 26 2.53 4.44 -2.26
N LYS A 27 2.93 3.73 -1.20
CA LYS A 27 2.90 2.27 -1.17
C LYS A 27 1.49 1.74 -1.48
N ASP A 28 1.46 0.71 -2.32
CA ASP A 28 0.24 0.01 -2.72
C ASP A 28 -0.21 -0.98 -1.63
N LEU A 29 -1.42 -1.54 -1.75
CA LEU A 29 -2.03 -2.38 -0.69
C LEU A 29 -1.31 -3.72 -0.52
N ASP A 30 -0.86 -4.31 -1.62
CA ASP A 30 -0.06 -5.55 -1.66
C ASP A 30 1.27 -5.39 -0.91
N GLN A 31 2.00 -4.31 -1.17
CA GLN A 31 3.25 -3.98 -0.48
C GLN A 31 3.04 -3.83 1.02
N ILE A 32 1.93 -3.22 1.44
CA ILE A 32 1.62 -3.03 2.86
C ILE A 32 1.23 -4.35 3.53
N GLN A 33 0.54 -5.24 2.82
CA GLN A 33 0.25 -6.58 3.34
C GLN A 33 1.53 -7.40 3.53
N ASP A 34 2.51 -7.25 2.63
CA ASP A 34 3.83 -7.83 2.82
C ASP A 34 4.57 -7.22 4.02
N ASP A 35 4.50 -5.89 4.18
CA ASP A 35 5.09 -5.19 5.33
C ASP A 35 4.46 -5.62 6.67
N LEU A 36 3.17 -6.02 6.67
CA LEU A 36 2.45 -6.50 7.85
C LEU A 36 2.83 -7.93 8.28
N LYS A 37 3.63 -8.66 7.49
CA LYS A 37 4.16 -9.96 7.90
C LYS A 37 5.10 -9.78 9.10
N PRO A 38 5.11 -10.72 10.07
CA PRO A 38 5.84 -10.54 11.33
C PRO A 38 7.33 -10.31 11.14
N GLU A 39 7.94 -10.95 10.14
CA GLU A 39 9.35 -10.78 9.79
C GLU A 39 9.68 -9.35 9.34
N ASN A 40 8.83 -8.78 8.48
CA ASN A 40 9.01 -7.43 7.95
C ASN A 40 8.64 -6.37 8.98
N LEU A 41 7.59 -6.61 9.76
CA LEU A 41 7.20 -5.76 10.89
C LEU A 41 8.34 -5.60 11.89
N ALA A 42 8.99 -6.69 12.28
CA ALA A 42 10.10 -6.64 13.21
C ALA A 42 11.25 -5.79 12.66
N ARG A 43 11.57 -5.92 11.36
CA ARG A 43 12.60 -5.12 10.70
C ARG A 43 12.26 -3.63 10.65
N LEU A 44 11.00 -3.30 10.31
CA LEU A 44 10.53 -1.91 10.24
C LEU A 44 10.53 -1.23 11.62
N LEU A 45 10.20 -1.97 12.69
CA LEU A 45 10.19 -1.43 14.05
C LEU A 45 11.60 -1.36 14.67
N ALA A 46 12.50 -2.24 14.25
CA ALA A 46 13.90 -2.26 14.71
C ALA A 46 14.81 -1.30 13.93
N THR A 47 14.27 -0.51 12.99
CA THR A 47 15.06 0.42 12.18
C THR A 47 15.63 1.53 13.07
N GLU A 48 16.89 1.88 12.83
CA GLU A 48 17.58 2.96 13.55
C GLU A 48 16.91 4.33 13.32
N PRO A 49 16.97 5.24 14.30
CA PRO A 49 16.35 6.55 14.17
C PRO A 49 17.03 7.38 13.07
N ASP A 50 16.29 7.67 12.01
CA ASP A 50 16.76 8.44 10.85
C ASP A 50 16.39 9.93 11.01
N PRO A 51 17.36 10.85 11.04
CA PRO A 51 17.11 12.28 11.21
C PRO A 51 16.32 12.95 10.07
N GLU A 52 16.30 12.37 8.86
CA GLU A 52 15.59 12.94 7.70
C GLU A 52 14.08 12.66 7.74
N LEU A 53 13.67 11.68 8.55
CA LEU A 53 12.28 11.29 8.73
C LEU A 53 11.62 12.07 9.88
N PRO A 54 10.33 12.43 9.77
CA PRO A 54 9.63 13.10 10.86
C PRO A 54 9.59 12.20 12.09
N GLY A 55 9.84 12.79 13.27
CA GLY A 55 9.92 12.03 14.52
C GLY A 55 11.08 11.03 14.56
N GLN A 56 12.15 11.30 13.80
CA GLN A 56 13.32 10.42 13.67
C GLN A 56 12.95 8.98 13.22
N GLY A 57 11.86 8.81 12.48
CA GLY A 57 11.36 7.50 12.05
C GLY A 57 10.68 6.66 13.15
N GLN A 58 10.66 7.12 14.41
CA GLN A 58 10.18 6.32 15.54
C GLN A 58 8.65 6.11 15.54
N PHE A 59 7.88 7.13 15.13
CA PHE A 59 6.42 7.08 15.18
C PHE A 59 5.82 6.69 13.82
N LEU A 60 5.90 5.40 13.47
CA LEU A 60 5.39 4.85 12.22
C LEU A 60 3.99 4.23 12.36
N CYS A 61 3.09 4.58 11.43
CA CYS A 61 1.89 3.78 11.15
C CYS A 61 2.13 2.88 9.94
N VAL A 62 2.32 1.57 10.17
CA VAL A 62 2.64 0.59 9.11
C VAL A 62 1.53 0.52 8.06
N GLU A 63 0.27 0.41 8.48
CA GLU A 63 -0.90 0.26 7.60
C GLU A 63 -1.10 1.42 6.61
N CYS A 64 -0.66 2.62 6.99
CA CYS A 64 -0.75 3.81 6.15
C CYS A 64 0.61 4.20 5.55
N SER A 65 1.70 3.52 5.96
CA SER A 65 3.09 3.80 5.61
C SER A 65 3.48 5.27 5.81
N LYS A 66 3.11 5.82 6.97
CA LYS A 66 3.34 7.24 7.31
C LYS A 66 4.04 7.39 8.65
N HIS A 67 5.05 8.24 8.66
CA HIS A 67 5.79 8.65 9.86
C HIS A 67 5.17 9.93 10.44
N PHE A 68 5.15 10.02 11.76
CA PHE A 68 4.60 11.14 12.52
C PHE A 68 5.67 11.77 13.41
N ILE A 69 5.41 12.99 13.86
CA ILE A 69 6.38 13.76 14.66
C ILE A 69 6.46 13.20 16.09
N ASN A 70 5.30 12.90 16.70
CA ASN A 70 5.16 12.46 18.09
C ASN A 70 4.10 11.33 18.22
N ASP A 71 4.11 10.60 19.33
CA ASP A 71 3.14 9.53 19.62
C ASP A 71 1.68 10.03 19.65
N THR A 72 1.43 11.22 20.22
CA THR A 72 0.08 11.79 20.28
C THR A 72 -0.54 11.97 18.89
N ALA A 73 0.27 12.35 17.89
CA ALA A 73 -0.17 12.50 16.50
C ALA A 73 -0.49 11.13 15.86
N LEU A 74 0.29 10.10 16.17
CA LEU A 74 0.05 8.73 15.74
C LEU A 74 -1.25 8.17 16.33
N VAL A 75 -1.48 8.38 17.64
CA VAL A 75 -2.72 7.98 18.32
C VAL A 75 -3.92 8.72 17.73
N ALA A 76 -3.80 10.03 17.47
CA ALA A 76 -4.85 10.80 16.81
C ALA A 76 -5.13 10.28 15.39
N HIS A 77 -4.09 9.96 14.62
CA HIS A 77 -4.21 9.39 13.29
C HIS A 77 -5.01 8.08 13.29
N ARG A 78 -4.71 7.16 14.22
CA ARG A 78 -5.41 5.86 14.34
C ARG A 78 -6.91 6.00 14.57
N LYS A 79 -7.35 7.10 15.22
CA LYS A 79 -8.78 7.37 15.47
C LYS A 79 -9.54 7.86 14.23
N THR A 80 -8.83 8.37 13.22
CA THR A 80 -9.44 8.99 12.03
C THR A 80 -10.17 7.98 11.13
N LYS A 81 -11.15 8.47 10.35
CA LYS A 81 -11.91 7.64 9.41
C LYS A 81 -11.04 7.03 8.30
N LEU A 82 -10.01 7.76 7.86
CA LEU A 82 -9.11 7.32 6.79
C LEU A 82 -8.32 6.07 7.19
N HIS A 83 -7.75 6.09 8.40
CA HIS A 83 -7.04 4.95 8.95
C HIS A 83 -7.97 3.74 9.11
N LYS A 84 -9.15 3.94 9.73
CA LYS A 84 -10.16 2.88 9.87
C LYS A 84 -10.60 2.29 8.54
N LYS A 85 -10.67 3.09 7.47
CA LYS A 85 -10.94 2.59 6.12
C LYS A 85 -9.79 1.75 5.60
N ARG A 86 -8.54 2.20 5.75
CA ARG A 86 -7.34 1.47 5.33
C ARG A 86 -7.23 0.12 6.03
N VAL A 87 -7.48 0.05 7.34
CA VAL A 87 -7.54 -1.22 8.10
C VAL A 87 -8.56 -2.17 7.48
N LYS A 88 -9.74 -1.68 7.10
CA LYS A 88 -10.76 -2.52 6.47
C LYS A 88 -10.33 -3.02 5.10
N ASP A 89 -9.73 -2.16 4.28
CA ASP A 89 -9.22 -2.53 2.96
C ASP A 89 -8.11 -3.60 3.08
N LEU A 90 -7.25 -3.50 4.08
CA LEU A 90 -6.15 -4.44 4.32
C LEU A 90 -6.59 -5.83 4.81
N LYS A 91 -7.81 -5.97 5.33
CA LYS A 91 -8.36 -7.28 5.72
C LYS A 91 -8.66 -8.18 4.53
N VAL A 92 -8.93 -7.58 3.37
CA VAL A 92 -9.15 -8.31 2.12
C VAL A 92 -7.79 -8.56 1.48
N PRO A 93 -7.46 -9.78 1.03
CA PRO A 93 -6.19 -10.03 0.34
C PRO A 93 -6.07 -9.11 -0.88
N ALA A 94 -4.89 -8.51 -1.06
CA ALA A 94 -4.64 -7.61 -2.17
C ALA A 94 -4.67 -8.39 -3.49
N TYR A 95 -5.24 -7.76 -4.52
CA TYR A 95 -5.29 -8.35 -5.85
C TYR A 95 -3.88 -8.54 -6.40
N THR A 96 -3.54 -9.77 -6.80
CA THR A 96 -2.21 -10.09 -7.30
C THR A 96 -2.20 -10.40 -8.79
N GLN A 97 -1.02 -10.26 -9.41
CA GLN A 97 -0.83 -10.61 -10.81
C GLN A 97 -1.20 -12.07 -11.12
N LYS A 98 -0.96 -12.98 -10.17
CA LYS A 98 -1.32 -14.40 -10.31
C LYS A 98 -2.83 -14.60 -10.43
N GLU A 99 -3.62 -13.83 -9.69
CA GLU A 99 -5.08 -13.86 -9.80
C GLU A 99 -5.53 -13.36 -11.17
N ALA A 100 -4.90 -12.29 -11.68
CA ALA A 100 -5.18 -11.77 -13.02
C ALA A 100 -4.88 -12.79 -14.12
N GLU A 101 -3.75 -13.48 -14.04
CA GLU A 101 -3.36 -14.53 -14.97
C GLU A 101 -4.34 -15.71 -14.92
N SER A 102 -4.68 -16.15 -13.70
CA SER A 102 -5.64 -17.25 -13.50
C SER A 102 -7.03 -16.95 -14.08
N ALA A 103 -7.48 -15.70 -14.01
CA ALA A 103 -8.76 -15.26 -14.57
C ALA A 103 -8.80 -15.34 -16.11
N VAL A 104 -7.64 -15.25 -16.77
CA VAL A 104 -7.48 -15.39 -18.22
C VAL A 104 -7.13 -16.84 -18.61
N GLY A 105 -7.03 -17.75 -17.63
CA GLY A 105 -6.68 -19.16 -17.85
C GLY A 105 -5.17 -19.42 -17.98
N LEU A 106 -4.33 -18.45 -17.63
CA LEU A 106 -2.89 -18.62 -17.51
C LEU A 106 -2.57 -19.11 -16.09
N ALA A 107 -2.07 -20.33 -15.96
CA ALA A 107 -1.58 -20.87 -14.69
C ALA A 107 -0.09 -21.17 -14.79
N THR A 108 0.66 -20.82 -13.74
CA THR A 108 2.05 -21.24 -13.59
C THR A 108 2.08 -22.60 -12.90
N ASP A 109 2.34 -23.67 -13.66
CA ASP A 109 2.54 -25.02 -13.13
C ASP A 109 3.92 -25.12 -12.45
N ASN A 110 3.99 -24.67 -11.19
CA ASN A 110 5.21 -24.77 -10.38
C ASN A 110 5.44 -26.20 -9.83
N GLN A 111 4.66 -27.21 -10.25
CA GLN A 111 4.77 -28.60 -9.79
C GLN A 111 5.50 -29.54 -10.75
N GLN A 112 6.16 -29.03 -11.81
CA GLN A 112 7.11 -29.85 -12.58
C GLN A 112 8.45 -30.07 -11.83
N LYS A 113 8.39 -30.69 -10.66
CA LYS A 113 9.51 -31.39 -10.02
C LYS A 113 9.05 -32.76 -9.52
N ARG A 114 8.69 -33.66 -10.45
CA ARG A 114 8.65 -35.13 -10.21
C ARG A 114 9.02 -35.88 -11.49
N ARG A 115 10.28 -35.77 -11.93
CA ARG A 115 10.93 -36.71 -12.87
C ARG A 115 12.41 -36.92 -12.51
N ALA A 116 12.70 -37.12 -11.23
CA ALA A 116 14.04 -37.50 -10.77
C ALA A 116 14.05 -38.63 -9.70
N ASP A 117 12.91 -39.23 -9.36
CA ASP A 117 12.81 -40.39 -8.44
C ASP A 117 12.18 -41.62 -9.13
N MET A 118 12.67 -41.99 -10.31
CA MET A 118 12.26 -43.27 -10.96
C MET A 118 13.41 -44.02 -11.64
N VAL A 119 14.67 -43.68 -11.38
CA VAL A 119 15.81 -44.52 -11.80
C VAL A 119 16.92 -44.37 -10.76
N LEU A 120 17.41 -45.52 -10.25
CA LEU A 120 18.49 -45.74 -9.26
C LEU A 120 18.00 -45.97 -7.81
N GLY A 121 17.72 -47.24 -7.51
CA GLY A 121 17.57 -47.78 -6.15
C GLY A 121 16.69 -49.02 -6.14
#